data_AF-A0A4Q0ZIF5-F1
#
_entry.id   AF-A0A4Q0ZIF5-F1
#
_cell.length_a   1.000
_cell.length_b   1.000
_cell.length_c   1.000
_cell.angle_alpha   90.00
_cell.angle_beta   90.00
_cell.angle_gamma   90.00
#
_symmetry.space_group_name_H-M   'P 1'
#
loop_
_entity.id
_entity.type
_entity.pdbx_description
1 polymer ?
#
loop_
_entity_poly.entity_id
_entity_poly.type
_entity_poly.pdbx_seq_one_letter_code
_entity_poly.pdbx_strand_id
1 'polypeptide(L)' 'MTKEEEQEFIDKIKETIMPYAQNMTKEQIESLVQTIQKQNSNLPYGFGDMLLNQIKLLKYGKLD' A
#
# COMPACT_ATOMS: atom_id res chain seq x y z
N MET A 1 -10.99 5.39 9.93
CA MET A 1 -11.49 5.87 8.63
C MET A 1 -12.97 5.59 8.56
N THR A 2 -13.73 6.46 7.89
CA THR A 2 -15.08 6.13 7.43
C THR A 2 -15.01 5.15 6.26
N LYS A 3 -16.14 4.55 5.87
CA LYS A 3 -16.20 3.66 4.70
C LYS A 3 -15.86 4.38 3.40
N GLU A 4 -16.19 5.68 3.31
CA GLU A 4 -15.91 6.51 2.14
C GLU A 4 -14.41 6.79 2.03
N GLU A 5 -13.77 7.21 3.13
CA GLU A 5 -12.32 7.43 3.18
C GLU A 5 -11.52 6.17 2.85
N GLU A 6 -11.99 5.01 3.32
CA GLU A 6 -11.36 3.72 3.04
C GLU A 6 -11.45 3.37 1.55
N GLN A 7 -12.58 3.65 0.92
CA GLN A 7 -12.78 3.43 -0.51
C GLN A 7 -11.90 4.37 -1.36
N GLU A 8 -11.88 5.66 -1.02
CA GLU A 8 -11.01 6.65 -1.68
C GLU A 8 -9.53 6.25 -1.56
N PHE A 9 -9.11 5.75 -0.40
CA PHE A 9 -7.75 5.26 -0.21
C PHE A 9 -7.43 4.07 -1.12
N ILE A 10 -8.32 3.08 -1.18
CA ILE A 10 -8.17 1.91 -2.05
C ILE A 10 -8.10 2.33 -3.53
N ASP A 11 -8.99 3.22 -3.96
CA ASP A 11 -9.02 3.65 -5.35
C ASP A 11 -7.77 4.46 -5.70
N LYS A 12 -7.26 5.26 -4.76
CA LYS A 12 -5.97 5.94 -4.95
C LYS A 12 -4.81 4.96 -5.11
N ILE A 13 -4.79 3.87 -4.35
CA ILE A 13 -3.79 2.80 -4.50
C ILE A 13 -3.89 2.17 -5.89
N LYS A 14 -5.11 1.87 -6.36
CA LYS A 14 -5.34 1.29 -7.69
C LYS A 14 -4.88 2.21 -8.82
N GLU A 15 -5.11 3.52 -8.70
CA GLU A 15 -4.72 4.49 -9.72
C GLU A 15 -3.21 4.75 -9.74
N THR A 16 -2.57 4.80 -8.57
CA THR A 16 -1.20 5.34 -8.45
C THR A 16 -0.14 4.28 -8.22
N ILE A 17 -0.43 3.25 -7.44
CA ILE A 17 0.57 2.27 -6.99
C ILE A 17 0.45 0.98 -7.80
N MET A 18 -0.76 0.50 -8.04
CA MET A 18 -0.98 -0.78 -8.72
C MET A 18 -0.36 -0.87 -10.12
N PRO A 19 -0.38 0.17 -10.99
CA PRO A 19 0.25 0.07 -12.32
C PRO A 19 1.73 -0.31 -12.27
N TYR A 20 2.43 0.08 -11.19
CA TYR A 20 3.81 -0.28 -10.94
C TYR A 20 3.94 -1.58 -10.15
N ALA A 21 3.16 -1.71 -9.07
CA ALA A 21 3.22 -2.85 -8.17
C ALA A 21 2.83 -4.17 -8.84
N GLN A 22 2.03 -4.17 -9.92
CA GLN A 22 1.71 -5.36 -10.70
C GLN A 22 2.97 -6.07 -11.24
N ASN A 23 4.01 -5.31 -11.62
CA ASN A 23 5.25 -5.85 -12.14
C ASN A 23 6.37 -6.01 -11.09
N MET A 24 6.09 -5.67 -9.82
CA MET A 24 7.05 -5.79 -8.72
C MET A 24 6.94 -7.13 -8.00
N THR A 25 8.04 -7.66 -7.50
CA THR A 25 8.06 -8.78 -6.56
C THR A 25 7.56 -8.35 -5.17
N LYS A 26 7.23 -9.32 -4.31
CA LYS A 26 6.83 -9.07 -2.92
C LYS A 26 7.89 -8.24 -2.17
N GLU A 27 9.16 -8.62 -2.30
CA GLU A 27 10.30 -7.96 -1.65
C GLU A 27 10.46 -6.51 -2.12
N GLN A 28 10.26 -6.25 -3.43
CA GLN A 28 10.32 -4.90 -3.99
C GLN A 28 9.20 -4.00 -3.45
N ILE A 29 7.98 -4.54 -3.30
CA ILE A 29 6.85 -3.81 -2.70
C ILE A 29 7.13 -3.51 -1.23
N GLU A 30 7.64 -4.47 -0.47
CA GLU A 30 7.99 -4.30 0.94
C GLU A 30 9.08 -3.23 1.12
N SER A 31 10.13 -3.27 0.30
CA SER A 31 11.19 -2.27 0.30
C SER A 31 10.70 -0.87 -0.07
N LEU A 32 9.78 -0.76 -1.04
CA LEU A 32 9.17 0.51 -1.44
C LEU A 32 8.40 1.14 -0.27
N VAL A 33 7.53 0.36 0.38
CA VAL A 33 6.71 0.83 1.50
C VAL A 33 7.59 1.25 2.68
N GLN A 34 8.61 0.46 3.03
CA GLN A 34 9.56 0.82 4.09
C GLN A 34 10.32 2.12 3.77
N THR A 35 10.68 2.33 2.50
CA THR A 35 11.35 3.55 2.07
C THR A 35 10.43 4.77 2.24
N ILE A 36 9.16 4.65 1.86
CA ILE A 36 8.16 5.70 2.02
C ILE A 36 7.96 6.04 3.49
N GLN A 37 7.84 5.05 4.38
CA GLN A 37 7.73 5.28 5.82
C GLN A 37 8.95 6.01 6.39
N LYS A 38 10.16 5.61 5.99
CA LYS A 38 11.40 6.25 6.47
C LYS A 38 11.55 7.69 5.97
N GLN A 39 11.11 7.97 4.74
CA GLN A 39 11.20 9.30 4.14
C GLN A 39 10.12 10.26 4.63
N ASN A 40 9.01 9.73 5.16
CA ASN A 40 7.86 10.52 5.59
C ASN A 40 7.55 10.23 7.06
N SER A 41 8.35 10.82 7.95
CA SER A 41 8.21 10.68 9.41
C SER A 41 6.92 11.28 9.98
N ASN A 42 6.16 12.02 9.16
CA ASN A 42 4.85 12.57 9.48
C ASN A 42 3.70 11.59 9.18
N LEU A 43 3.97 10.44 8.55
CA LEU A 43 2.94 9.43 8.35
C LEU A 43 2.53 8.80 9.69
N PRO A 44 1.24 8.52 9.89
CA PRO A 44 0.78 7.82 11.09
C PRO A 44 1.49 6.48 11.27
N TYR A 45 1.74 6.12 12.53
CA TYR A 45 2.27 4.80 12.86
C TYR A 45 1.34 3.71 12.29
N GLY A 46 1.93 2.69 11.67
CA GLY A 46 1.20 1.60 11.00
C GLY A 46 0.66 1.91 9.60
N PHE A 47 0.84 3.13 9.08
CA PHE A 47 0.38 3.48 7.72
C PHE A 47 1.01 2.59 6.63
N GLY A 48 2.31 2.34 6.70
CA GLY A 48 2.97 1.49 5.72
C GLY A 48 2.52 0.05 5.80
N ASP A 49 2.27 -0.49 6.99
CA ASP A 49 1.72 -1.84 7.13
C ASP A 49 0.32 -1.94 6.51
N MET A 50 -0.52 -0.91 6.73
CA MET A 50 -1.83 -0.80 6.08
C MET A 50 -1.70 -0.75 4.56
N LEU A 51 -0.82 0.10 4.04
CA LEU A 51 -0.57 0.23 2.61
C LEU A 51 -0.08 -1.09 1.99
N LEU A 52 0.87 -1.75 2.64
CA LEU A 52 1.42 -3.03 2.22
C LEU A 52 0.32 -4.10 2.16
N ASN A 53 -0.53 -4.18 3.18
CA ASN A 53 -1.64 -5.12 3.22
C ASN A 53 -2.63 -4.87 2.07
N GLN A 54 -2.98 -3.61 1.79
CA GLN A 54 -3.88 -3.31 0.68
C GLN A 54 -3.26 -3.63 -0.68
N ILE A 55 -1.96 -3.38 -0.88
CA ILE A 55 -1.28 -3.78 -2.11
C ILE A 55 -1.28 -5.31 -2.24
N LYS A 56 -1.00 -6.05 -1.16
CA LYS A 56 -1.03 -7.52 -1.14
C LYS A 56 -2.42 -8.06 -1.48
N LEU A 57 -3.46 -7.51 -0.86
CA LEU A 57 -4.85 -7.89 -1.10
C LEU A 57 -5.26 -7.63 -2.56
N LEU A 58 -4.93 -6.46 -3.10
CA LEU A 58 -5.26 -6.09 -4.48
C LEU A 58 -4.47 -6.91 -5.51
N LYS A 59 -3.22 -7.27 -5.21
CA LYS A 59 -2.35 -8.01 -6.14
C LYS A 59 -2.60 -9.52 -6.10
N TYR A 60 -2.72 -10.10 -4.91
CA TYR A 60 -2.72 -11.54 -4.70
C TYR A 60 -4.09 -12.09 -4.28
N GLY A 61 -5.05 -11.22 -3.98
CA GLY A 61 -6.37 -11.61 -3.49
C GLY A 61 -6.38 -12.19 -2.07
N LYS A 62 -5.23 -12.15 -1.35
CA LYS A 62 -5.08 -12.68 0.00
C LYS A 62 -3.97 -11.96 0.78
N LEU A 63 -4.10 -11.99 2.10
CA LEU A 63 -3.03 -11.69 3.05
C LEU A 63 -2.40 -13.03 3.41
N ASP A 64 -1.08 -13.18 3.20
CA ASP A 64 -0.35 -14.41 3.55
C ASP A 64 -0.28 -14.61 5.07
#